data_AF-A0A2V9TH76-F1
#
_entry.id   AF-A0A2V9TH76-F1
#
_cell.length_a   1.000
_cell.length_b   1.000
_cell.length_c   1.000
_cell.angle_alpha   90.00
_cell.angle_beta   90.00
_cell.angle_gamma   90.00
#
_symmetry.space_group_name_H-M   'P 1'
#
loop_
_entity.id
_entity.type
_entity.pdbx_description
1 polymer ?
#
loop_
_entity_poly.entity_id
_entity_poly.type
_entity_poly.pdbx_seq_one_letter_code
_entity_poly.pdbx_strand_id
1 'polypeptide(L)'
;MLIKKAADIRSSEITSKSLYLNRRKFLAGTAIAGAAALGGSAISRLFSPSTIAQANAKIDGIQKNSFSTAEKITPYKDVTNYNNYYEFSTDKYEPAGLAKDFKTRPWTVTIDGLVKKKQVLDVDSIIKMAAPEERIYRHRCVEGWSI
;
A
#
# COMPACT_ATOMS: atom_id res chain seq x y z
N MET A 1 -24.40 -52.95 30.56
CA MET A 1 -23.89 -51.61 30.21
C MET A 1 -24.10 -50.70 31.42
N LEU A 2 -23.03 -50.36 32.16
CA LEU A 2 -23.11 -49.55 33.39
C LEU A 2 -23.02 -48.07 33.02
N ILE A 3 -24.12 -47.32 33.15
CA ILE A 3 -24.13 -45.87 32.99
C ILE A 3 -23.50 -45.26 34.26
N LYS A 4 -22.29 -44.72 34.14
CA LYS A 4 -21.63 -43.97 35.22
C LYS A 4 -22.26 -42.59 35.37
N LYS A 5 -22.50 -42.14 36.61
CA LYS A 5 -22.90 -40.75 36.88
C LYS A 5 -21.75 -39.79 36.56
N ALA A 6 -22.10 -38.63 36.00
CA ALA A 6 -21.15 -37.54 35.80
C ALA A 6 -20.59 -37.07 37.15
N ALA A 7 -19.30 -36.75 37.19
CA ALA A 7 -18.65 -36.23 38.38
C ALA A 7 -19.19 -34.85 38.76
N ASP A 8 -19.30 -34.56 40.06
CA ASP A 8 -19.71 -33.24 40.54
C ASP A 8 -18.69 -32.17 40.14
N ILE A 9 -19.19 -31.03 39.65
CA ILE A 9 -18.36 -29.88 39.25
C ILE A 9 -17.70 -29.30 40.49
N ARG A 10 -16.39 -29.09 40.43
CA ARG A 10 -15.64 -28.52 41.56
C ARG A 10 -16.07 -27.07 41.76
N SER A 11 -16.22 -26.62 43.01
CA SER A 11 -16.63 -25.25 43.30
C SER A 11 -15.69 -24.18 42.71
N SER A 12 -14.42 -24.53 42.47
CA SER A 12 -13.43 -23.66 41.80
C SER A 12 -13.74 -23.42 40.32
N GLU A 13 -14.50 -24.30 39.68
CA GLU A 13 -14.92 -24.19 38.27
C GLU A 13 -16.24 -23.40 38.13
N ILE A 14 -16.89 -23.10 39.26
CA ILE A 14 -18.11 -22.30 39.30
C ILE A 14 -17.72 -20.83 39.46
N THR A 15 -18.13 -20.00 38.51
CA THR A 15 -17.96 -18.55 38.61
C THR A 15 -18.50 -18.02 39.94
N SER A 16 -17.66 -17.31 40.69
CA SER A 16 -18.07 -16.82 42.01
C SER A 16 -19.30 -15.90 41.90
N LYS A 17 -20.17 -15.96 42.91
CA LYS A 17 -21.44 -15.21 42.94
C LYS A 17 -21.22 -13.71 42.78
N SER A 18 -20.18 -13.16 43.40
CA SER A 18 -19.85 -11.73 43.29
C SER A 18 -19.48 -11.32 41.87
N LEU A 19 -18.72 -12.16 41.15
CA LEU A 19 -18.39 -11.98 39.73
C LEU A 19 -19.63 -12.12 38.84
N TYR A 20 -20.47 -13.13 39.09
CA TYR A 20 -21.70 -13.32 38.32
C TYR A 20 -22.70 -12.16 38.46
N LEU A 21 -22.87 -11.64 39.68
CA LEU A 21 -23.74 -10.50 39.95
C LEU A 21 -23.20 -9.20 39.34
N ASN A 22 -21.87 -9.05 39.24
CA ASN A 22 -21.23 -7.89 38.64
C ASN A 22 -20.79 -8.10 37.18
N ARG A 23 -21.25 -9.17 36.51
CA ARG A 23 -20.79 -9.54 35.16
C ARG A 23 -20.89 -8.42 34.13
N ARG A 24 -21.90 -7.54 34.23
CA ARG A 24 -22.05 -6.38 33.31
C ARG A 24 -20.96 -5.33 33.53
N LYS A 25 -20.55 -5.08 34.78
CA LYS A 25 -19.45 -4.17 35.10
C LYS A 25 -18.10 -4.75 34.65
N PHE A 26 -17.91 -6.07 34.81
CA PHE A 26 -16.73 -6.76 34.30
C PHE A 26 -16.64 -6.67 32.77
N LEU A 27 -17.72 -7.00 32.05
CA LEU A 27 -17.78 -6.90 30.59
C LEU A 27 -17.57 -5.46 30.09
N ALA A 28 -18.15 -4.47 30.78
CA ALA A 28 -17.93 -3.06 30.48
C ALA A 28 -16.46 -2.65 30.70
N GLY A 29 -15.85 -3.08 31.80
CA GLY A 29 -14.43 -2.84 32.09
C GLY A 29 -13.50 -3.47 31.04
N THR A 30 -13.77 -4.70 30.62
CA THR A 30 -13.00 -5.37 29.56
C THR A 30 -13.18 -4.73 28.18
N ALA A 31 -14.38 -4.23 27.88
CA ALA A 31 -14.64 -3.51 26.62
C ALA A 31 -13.87 -2.17 26.58
N ILE A 32 -13.82 -1.44 27.69
CA ILE A 32 -13.07 -0.18 27.81
C ILE A 32 -11.56 -0.44 27.73
N ALA A 33 -11.05 -1.47 28.40
CA ALA A 33 -9.64 -1.86 28.31
C ALA A 33 -9.25 -2.32 26.89
N GLY A 34 -10.12 -3.09 26.23
CA GLY A 34 -9.94 -3.49 24.83
C GLY A 34 -9.97 -2.29 23.87
N ALA A 35 -10.86 -1.32 24.10
CA ALA A 35 -10.92 -0.09 23.32
C ALA A 35 -9.67 0.79 23.52
N ALA A 36 -9.10 0.85 24.72
CA ALA A 36 -7.84 1.55 24.98
C ALA A 36 -6.64 0.88 24.28
N ALA A 37 -6.59 -0.46 24.27
CA ALA A 37 -5.58 -1.22 23.54
C ALA A 37 -5.70 -1.04 22.01
N LEU A 38 -6.92 -0.94 21.48
CA LEU A 38 -7.19 -0.63 20.07
C LEU A 38 -6.96 0.86 19.75
N GLY A 39 -7.20 1.76 20.71
CA GLY A 39 -6.97 3.21 20.58
C GLY A 39 -5.51 3.57 20.36
N GLY A 40 -4.57 2.86 20.99
CA GLY A 40 -3.13 3.02 20.72
C GLY A 40 -2.75 2.74 19.27
N SER A 41 -3.44 1.79 18.62
CA SER A 41 -3.25 1.48 17.19
C SER A 41 -3.93 2.48 16.24
N ALA A 42 -4.93 3.23 16.72
CA ALA A 42 -5.56 4.32 15.98
C ALA A 42 -4.73 5.61 16.07
N ILE A 43 -4.09 5.86 17.21
CA ILE A 43 -3.22 7.03 17.42
C ILE A 43 -1.93 6.89 16.61
N SER A 44 -1.35 5.70 16.47
CA SER A 44 -0.18 5.49 15.59
C SER A 44 -0.48 5.77 14.10
N ARG A 45 -1.74 5.63 13.66
CA ARG A 45 -2.19 6.01 12.30
C ARG A 45 -2.39 7.51 12.13
N LEU A 46 -2.56 8.28 13.21
CA LEU A 46 -2.65 9.75 13.15
C LEU A 46 -1.27 10.41 13.00
N PHE A 47 -0.20 9.75 13.48
CA PHE A 47 1.19 10.23 13.37
C PHE A 47 2.00 9.56 12.26
N SER A 48 1.44 8.53 11.61
CA SER A 48 2.03 7.96 10.40
C SER A 48 1.49 8.74 9.20
N PRO A 49 2.32 9.45 8.42
CA PRO A 49 1.85 9.99 7.14
C PRO A 49 1.24 8.84 6.35
N SER A 50 0.04 9.04 5.81
CA SER A 50 -0.65 8.05 5.01
C SER A 50 0.27 7.60 3.87
N THR A 51 0.87 6.41 4.00
CA THR A 51 1.61 5.74 2.93
C THR A 51 0.64 5.12 1.92
N ILE A 52 -0.54 5.70 1.74
CA ILE A 52 -1.42 5.37 0.62
C ILE A 52 -0.79 6.10 -0.56
N ALA A 53 0.14 5.43 -1.23
CA ALA A 53 0.56 5.82 -2.55
C ALA A 53 -0.71 5.83 -3.42
N GLN A 54 -1.22 7.02 -3.75
CA GLN A 54 -2.27 7.11 -4.74
C GLN A 54 -1.66 6.82 -6.09
N ALA A 55 -1.91 5.60 -6.59
CA ALA A 55 -1.79 5.34 -8.02
C ALA A 55 -2.64 6.40 -8.75
N ASN A 56 -2.04 7.12 -9.71
CA ASN A 56 -2.65 8.21 -10.47
C ASN A 56 -2.83 9.57 -9.76
N ALA A 57 -2.03 9.90 -8.74
CA ALA A 57 -1.97 11.28 -8.25
C ALA A 57 -1.61 12.23 -9.41
N LYS A 58 -2.45 13.25 -9.63
CA LYS A 58 -2.16 14.28 -10.64
C LYS A 58 -0.87 15.01 -10.24
N ILE A 59 0.07 15.09 -11.16
CA ILE A 59 1.28 15.88 -10.95
C ILE A 59 0.90 17.34 -11.23
N ASP A 60 1.03 18.20 -10.22
CA ASP A 60 0.77 19.63 -10.36
C ASP A 60 1.94 20.35 -11.04
N GLY A 61 1.66 21.47 -11.70
CA GLY A 61 2.70 22.32 -12.30
C GLY A 61 3.36 21.76 -13.55
N ILE A 62 2.75 20.77 -14.22
CA ILE A 62 3.28 20.19 -15.48
C ILE A 62 3.40 21.26 -16.56
N GLN A 63 4.60 21.38 -17.13
CA GLN A 63 4.90 22.26 -18.25
C GLN A 63 4.92 21.47 -19.56
N LYS A 64 4.34 22.01 -20.64
CA LYS A 64 4.49 21.43 -21.98
C LYS A 64 5.89 21.68 -22.51
N ASN A 65 6.49 20.66 -23.12
CA ASN A 65 7.83 20.77 -23.69
C ASN A 65 7.82 20.75 -25.22
N SER A 66 8.71 21.54 -25.84
CA SER A 66 8.87 21.67 -27.30
C SER A 66 9.44 20.43 -28.00
N PHE A 67 10.06 19.51 -27.27
CA PHE A 67 10.57 18.22 -27.77
C PHE A 67 9.48 17.16 -27.93
N SER A 68 8.20 17.52 -27.75
CA SER A 68 7.05 16.63 -27.96
C SER A 68 6.76 16.41 -29.44
N THR A 69 6.35 15.19 -29.79
CA THR A 69 5.79 14.90 -31.13
C THR A 69 4.33 15.34 -31.23
N ALA A 70 3.83 15.47 -32.47
CA ALA A 70 2.42 15.71 -32.78
C ALA A 70 1.68 14.44 -33.22
N GLU A 71 2.25 13.26 -32.96
CA GLU A 71 1.64 11.99 -33.35
C GLU A 71 0.37 11.71 -32.53
N LYS A 72 -0.48 10.82 -33.06
CA LYS A 72 -1.70 10.42 -32.37
C LYS A 72 -1.34 9.70 -31.07
N ILE A 73 -1.87 10.20 -29.95
CA ILE A 73 -1.67 9.61 -28.63
C ILE A 73 -2.29 8.22 -28.55
N THR A 74 -1.51 7.25 -28.10
CA THR A 74 -2.00 5.91 -27.77
C THR A 74 -3.02 5.99 -26.64
N PRO A 75 -4.18 5.31 -26.76
CA PRO A 75 -5.21 5.37 -25.73
C PRO A 75 -4.65 4.98 -24.35
N TYR A 76 -5.05 5.73 -23.31
CA TYR A 76 -4.58 5.51 -21.94
C TYR A 76 -4.75 4.07 -21.46
N LYS A 77 -5.85 3.40 -21.84
CA LYS A 77 -6.10 2.00 -21.52
C LYS A 77 -4.99 1.08 -22.05
N ASP A 78 -4.47 1.35 -23.23
CA ASP A 78 -3.47 0.48 -23.86
C ASP A 78 -2.11 0.74 -23.21
N VAL A 79 -1.77 2.00 -22.94
CA VAL A 79 -0.52 2.39 -22.23
C VAL A 79 -0.44 1.77 -20.83
N THR A 80 -1.59 1.65 -20.13
CA THR A 80 -1.66 1.15 -18.75
C THR A 80 -1.92 -0.35 -18.63
N ASN A 81 -2.21 -1.05 -19.73
CA ASN A 81 -2.53 -2.48 -19.69
C ASN A 81 -1.73 -3.34 -20.66
N TYR A 82 -1.06 -2.78 -21.68
CA TYR A 82 -0.19 -3.53 -22.58
C TYR A 82 1.28 -3.25 -22.22
N ASN A 83 1.83 -4.06 -21.30
CA ASN A 83 3.11 -3.77 -20.68
C ASN A 83 4.06 -4.97 -20.72
N ASN A 84 5.36 -4.68 -20.73
CA ASN A 84 6.40 -5.65 -20.39
C ASN A 84 6.93 -5.31 -19.00
N TYR A 85 6.57 -6.13 -18.02
CA TYR A 85 7.07 -6.02 -16.65
C TYR A 85 7.22 -7.43 -16.07
N TYR A 86 8.37 -8.04 -16.35
CA TYR A 86 8.58 -9.48 -16.19
C TYR A 86 8.61 -9.93 -14.73
N GLU A 87 8.91 -9.02 -13.81
CA GLU A 87 8.82 -9.26 -12.37
C GLU A 87 7.37 -9.56 -11.92
N PHE A 88 6.37 -9.17 -12.70
CA PHE A 88 4.96 -9.51 -12.46
C PHE A 88 4.48 -10.64 -13.38
N SER A 89 4.70 -10.53 -14.69
CA SER A 89 4.35 -11.58 -15.66
C SER A 89 5.04 -11.37 -17.02
N THR A 90 5.16 -12.44 -17.79
CA THR A 90 5.56 -12.39 -19.21
C THR A 90 4.38 -12.15 -20.16
N ASP A 91 3.13 -12.33 -19.68
CA ASP A 91 1.94 -11.94 -20.43
C ASP A 91 1.84 -10.41 -20.53
N LYS A 92 1.26 -9.90 -21.62
CA LYS A 92 1.19 -8.45 -21.88
C LYS A 92 0.18 -7.71 -21.01
N TYR A 93 -0.85 -8.40 -20.52
CA TYR A 93 -2.00 -7.82 -19.83
C TYR A 93 -2.06 -8.15 -18.35
N GLU A 94 -1.40 -9.22 -17.90
CA GLU A 94 -1.33 -9.57 -16.49
C GLU A 94 -0.60 -8.54 -15.59
N PRO A 95 0.47 -7.84 -16.03
CA PRO A 95 1.20 -6.92 -15.16
C PRO A 95 0.30 -5.84 -14.53
N ALA A 96 -0.68 -5.33 -15.27
CA ALA A 96 -1.58 -4.29 -14.77
C ALA A 96 -2.39 -4.74 -13.55
N GLY A 97 -2.87 -5.99 -13.56
CA GLY A 97 -3.59 -6.57 -12.44
C GLY A 97 -2.69 -6.97 -11.27
N LEU A 98 -1.50 -7.51 -11.57
CA LEU A 98 -0.57 -8.02 -10.57
C LEU A 98 0.20 -6.91 -9.84
N ALA A 99 0.47 -5.78 -10.50
CA ALA A 99 1.19 -4.65 -9.92
C ALA A 99 0.34 -3.76 -8.98
N LYS A 100 -0.97 -4.02 -8.85
CA LYS A 100 -1.91 -3.17 -8.09
C LYS A 100 -1.49 -2.93 -6.63
N ASP A 101 -0.87 -3.93 -6.01
CA ASP A 101 -0.46 -3.90 -4.60
C ASP A 101 1.04 -3.59 -4.44
N PHE A 102 1.73 -3.22 -5.53
CA PHE A 102 3.13 -2.86 -5.50
C PHE A 102 3.34 -1.56 -4.74
N LYS A 103 4.10 -1.63 -3.65
CA LYS A 103 4.39 -0.47 -2.79
C LYS A 103 5.48 0.39 -3.43
N THR A 104 5.07 1.42 -4.15
CA THR A 104 5.98 2.40 -4.78
C THR A 104 6.45 3.49 -3.82
N ARG A 105 5.97 3.52 -2.57
CA ARG A 105 6.33 4.50 -1.55
C ARG A 105 6.34 3.88 -0.14
N PRO A 106 7.28 4.28 0.73
CA PRO A 106 8.46 5.11 0.44
C PRO A 106 9.43 4.39 -0.51
N TRP A 107 10.10 5.13 -1.38
CA TRP A 107 11.07 4.60 -2.34
C TRP A 107 12.28 5.52 -2.43
N THR A 108 13.46 4.94 -2.60
CA THR A 108 14.72 5.69 -2.69
C THR A 108 15.48 5.29 -3.95
N VAL A 109 16.19 6.26 -4.52
CA VAL A 109 17.09 6.09 -5.66
C VAL A 109 18.50 6.40 -5.19
N THR A 110 19.41 5.46 -5.42
CA THR A 110 20.83 5.63 -5.09
C THR A 110 21.60 6.06 -6.34
N ILE A 111 22.26 7.22 -6.27
CA ILE A 111 23.19 7.72 -7.28
C ILE A 111 24.60 7.37 -6.81
N ASP A 112 25.23 6.42 -7.51
CA ASP A 112 26.54 5.86 -7.18
C ASP A 112 27.41 5.68 -8.46
N GLY A 113 28.58 5.03 -8.34
CA GLY A 113 29.53 4.79 -9.41
C GLY A 113 30.56 5.92 -9.55
N LEU A 114 30.96 6.20 -10.79
CA LEU A 114 31.97 7.21 -11.10
C LEU A 114 31.37 8.62 -11.17
N VAL A 115 30.90 9.09 -10.02
CA VAL A 115 30.31 10.43 -9.85
C VAL A 115 31.02 11.19 -8.73
N LYS A 116 31.09 12.53 -8.85
CA LYS A 116 31.72 13.36 -7.82
C LYS A 116 30.96 13.37 -6.49
N LYS A 117 29.63 13.28 -6.55
CA LYS A 117 28.74 13.32 -5.39
C LYS A 117 27.78 12.15 -5.43
N LYS A 118 28.08 11.11 -4.65
CA LYS A 118 27.16 10.01 -4.39
C LYS A 118 26.05 10.49 -3.47
N GLN A 119 24.82 10.06 -3.70
CA GLN A 119 23.68 10.46 -2.87
C GLN A 119 22.55 9.44 -2.96
N VAL A 120 21.73 9.39 -1.91
CA VAL A 120 20.47 8.65 -1.90
C VAL A 120 19.35 9.68 -1.81
N LEU A 121 18.40 9.59 -2.73
CA LEU A 121 17.28 10.52 -2.85
C LEU A 121 15.98 9.75 -2.69
N ASP A 122 15.07 10.23 -1.84
CA ASP A 122 13.70 9.75 -1.87
C ASP A 122 12.95 10.30 -3.11
N VAL A 123 11.91 9.58 -3.52
CA VAL A 123 11.14 9.95 -4.73
C VAL A 123 10.47 11.33 -4.64
N ASP A 124 10.10 11.80 -3.44
CA ASP A 124 9.48 13.13 -3.28
C ASP A 124 10.49 14.26 -3.43
N SER A 125 11.72 14.05 -2.95
CA SER A 125 12.84 14.95 -3.20
C SER A 125 13.11 15.07 -4.70
N ILE A 126 13.12 13.96 -5.45
CA ILE A 126 13.34 13.95 -6.90
C ILE A 126 12.27 14.75 -7.64
N ILE A 127 10.98 14.50 -7.36
CA ILE A 127 9.86 15.19 -8.01
C ILE A 127 9.92 16.72 -7.79
N LYS A 128 10.50 17.17 -6.67
CA LYS A 128 10.64 18.59 -6.33
C LYS A 128 11.91 19.26 -6.90
N MET A 129 12.83 18.49 -7.50
CA MET A 129 14.11 19.06 -8.00
C MET A 129 13.92 20.00 -9.19
N ALA A 130 12.86 19.82 -9.96
CA ALA A 130 12.55 20.64 -11.13
C ALA A 130 11.04 20.69 -11.35
N ALA A 131 10.58 21.67 -12.13
CA ALA A 131 9.21 21.67 -12.60
C ALA A 131 8.98 20.43 -13.49
N PRO A 132 7.91 19.64 -13.25
CA PRO A 132 7.62 18.48 -14.08
C PRO A 132 7.26 18.92 -15.50
N GLU A 133 7.65 18.13 -16.49
CA GLU A 133 7.39 18.40 -17.90
C GLU A 133 6.59 17.25 -18.54
N GLU A 134 5.62 17.60 -19.38
CA GLU A 134 4.96 16.67 -20.29
C GLU A 134 5.72 16.63 -21.62
N ARG A 135 6.10 15.41 -22.03
CA ARG A 135 6.74 15.14 -23.31
C ARG A 135 6.00 14.02 -24.01
N ILE A 136 5.46 14.30 -25.20
CA ILE A 136 4.82 13.29 -26.04
C ILE A 136 5.90 12.59 -26.85
N TYR A 137 6.20 11.34 -26.50
CA TYR A 137 7.18 10.51 -27.18
C TYR A 137 6.56 9.25 -27.77
N ARG A 138 7.24 8.72 -28.80
CA ARG A 138 7.04 7.35 -29.26
C ARG A 138 7.83 6.41 -28.37
N HIS A 139 7.20 5.32 -27.96
CA HIS A 139 7.85 4.22 -27.28
C HIS A 139 7.82 2.99 -28.18
N ARG A 140 8.99 2.58 -28.71
CA ARG A 140 9.14 1.42 -29.60
C ARG A 140 9.76 0.27 -28.82
N CYS A 141 8.99 -0.79 -28.58
CA CYS A 141 9.52 -2.01 -27.99
C CYS A 141 10.42 -2.76 -28.98
N VAL A 142 11.32 -3.62 -28.54
CA VAL A 142 12.10 -4.46 -29.49
C VAL A 142 11.21 -5.51 -30.21
N GLU A 143 10.08 -5.89 -29.61
CA GLU A 143 9.19 -6.98 -30.06
C GLU A 143 8.31 -6.67 -31.29
N GLY A 144 8.49 -5.53 -31.96
CA GLY A 144 7.70 -5.21 -33.16
C GLY A 144 6.53 -4.23 -32.99
N TRP A 145 6.15 -3.86 -31.76
CA TRP A 145 5.08 -2.90 -31.48
C TRP A 145 5.56 -1.53 -30.97
N SER A 146 4.69 -0.52 -31.02
CA SER A 146 4.93 0.83 -30.50
C SER A 146 3.68 1.43 -29.88
N ILE A 147 3.87 2.36 -28.94
CA ILE A 147 2.84 3.21 -28.34
C ILE A 147 3.28 4.67 -28.32
#